data_AF-A0A8H9P1J2-F1
#
_entry.id   AF-A0A8H9P1J2-F1
#
_cell.length_a   1.000
_cell.length_b   1.000
_cell.length_c   1.000
_cell.angle_alpha   90.00
_cell.angle_beta   90.00
_cell.angle_gamma   90.00
#
_symmetry.space_group_name_H-M   'P 1'
#
loop_
_entity.id
_entity.type
_entity.pdbx_description
1 polymer ?
#
loop_
_entity_poly.entity_id
_entity_poly.type
_entity_poly.pdbx_seq_one_letter_code
_entity_poly.pdbx_strand_id
1 'polypeptide(L)'
;HIRDETYSTALAELVNAQFRQPFAGNWGDGTTSSSDGQNFRTGSKAESTGHINPKYGSSPGRTFYTHISDQYAPFSAKVVNVGIRDSTYVLDGLLYHESDLRIEEHYTDTAGFTDHVFGLMHLLGFRFAPRIRDLGETKLFIPKGDAAYDALKPMISSDRLNIKQIRAHWDEILRLATSIKQGTVTASLMLRKLGSYPRQNGLAVALRELGRIERTLFILDWLQSVELRRRVHAGLNKGEARNALARAVFFYRLGEIRDRSFEQQRYRASGLNLVTAAIVLWNTVYLE
;
A
#
# COMPACT_ATOMS: atom_id res chain seq x y z
N HIS A 1 0.28 14.80 -25.94
CA HIS A 1 -0.99 15.11 -25.24
C HIS A 1 -0.91 14.55 -23.82
N ILE A 2 -1.30 15.32 -22.81
CA ILE A 2 -1.28 14.87 -21.41
C ILE A 2 -2.44 13.89 -21.19
N ARG A 3 -2.13 12.64 -20.86
CA ARG A 3 -3.09 11.57 -20.50
C ARG A 3 -2.49 10.71 -19.39
N ASP A 4 -3.32 9.94 -18.70
CA ASP A 4 -2.86 9.05 -17.63
C ASP A 4 -1.86 8.02 -18.14
N GLU A 5 -2.09 7.44 -19.33
CA GLU A 5 -1.18 6.45 -19.92
C GLU A 5 0.20 7.06 -20.19
N THR A 6 0.23 8.29 -20.71
CA THR A 6 1.52 8.98 -20.96
C THR A 6 2.27 9.31 -19.68
N TYR A 7 1.57 9.57 -18.57
CA TYR A 7 2.21 9.75 -17.27
C TYR A 7 2.76 8.43 -16.73
N SER A 8 1.99 7.34 -16.80
CA SER A 8 2.43 6.02 -16.36
C SER A 8 3.68 5.57 -17.10
N THR A 9 3.68 5.66 -18.43
CA THR A 9 4.82 5.25 -19.26
C THR A 9 6.05 6.12 -18.99
N ALA A 10 5.90 7.44 -18.92
CA ALA A 10 7.03 8.33 -18.62
C ALA A 10 7.59 8.09 -17.21
N LEU A 11 6.72 7.81 -16.23
CA LEU A 11 7.14 7.45 -14.88
C LEU A 11 7.91 6.13 -14.87
N ALA A 12 7.41 5.12 -15.59
CA ALA A 12 8.08 3.82 -15.71
C ALA A 12 9.48 3.98 -16.33
N GLU A 13 9.66 4.83 -17.35
CA GLU A 13 10.98 5.12 -17.92
C GLU A 13 11.96 5.70 -16.89
N LEU A 14 11.53 6.69 -16.10
CA LEU A 14 12.38 7.27 -15.05
C LEU A 14 12.70 6.28 -13.93
N VAL A 15 11.71 5.47 -13.53
CA VAL A 15 11.88 4.42 -12.52
C VAL A 15 12.85 3.35 -13.02
N ASN A 16 12.74 2.94 -14.28
CA ASN A 16 13.62 1.95 -14.89
C ASN A 16 15.04 2.49 -15.05
N ALA A 17 15.18 3.77 -15.41
CA ALA A 17 16.48 4.43 -15.44
C ALA A 17 17.11 4.44 -14.04
N GLN A 18 16.36 4.83 -12.99
CA GLN A 18 16.82 4.79 -11.60
C GLN A 18 17.21 3.38 -11.18
N PHE A 19 16.40 2.38 -11.52
CA PHE A 19 16.64 0.98 -11.18
C PHE A 19 17.95 0.45 -11.74
N ARG A 20 18.36 0.94 -12.92
CA ARG A 20 19.60 0.52 -13.60
C ARG A 20 20.83 1.31 -13.13
N GLN A 21 20.68 2.37 -12.35
CA GLN A 21 21.83 3.15 -11.87
C GLN A 21 22.64 2.34 -10.84
N PRO A 22 23.96 2.15 -11.04
CA PRO A 22 24.80 1.43 -10.09
C PRO A 22 24.74 2.04 -8.68
N PHE A 23 24.76 3.38 -8.61
CA PHE A 23 24.72 4.08 -7.32
C PHE A 23 23.43 3.82 -6.54
N ALA A 24 22.30 3.61 -7.22
CA ALA A 24 21.03 3.28 -6.57
C ALA A 24 21.07 1.96 -5.78
N GLY A 25 21.94 1.03 -6.20
CA GLY A 25 22.21 -0.23 -5.51
C GLY A 25 22.69 -0.07 -4.07
N ASN A 26 23.27 1.08 -3.71
CA ASN A 26 23.66 1.37 -2.32
C ASN A 26 22.46 1.55 -1.38
N TRP A 27 21.28 1.89 -1.90
CA TRP A 27 20.08 2.06 -1.10
C TRP A 27 19.21 0.81 -1.04
N GLY A 28 19.20 0.01 -2.10
CA GLY A 28 18.40 -1.21 -2.21
C GLY A 28 18.55 -1.85 -3.59
N ASP A 29 18.07 -3.07 -3.70
CA ASP A 29 18.14 -3.88 -4.92
C ASP A 29 16.87 -3.77 -5.80
N GLY A 30 15.91 -2.91 -5.43
CA GLY A 30 14.66 -2.72 -6.16
C GLY A 30 13.60 -3.78 -5.88
N THR A 31 13.82 -4.68 -4.93
CA THR A 31 12.87 -5.75 -4.57
C THR A 31 11.93 -5.38 -3.43
N THR A 32 12.22 -4.31 -2.68
CA THR A 32 11.35 -3.88 -1.58
C THR A 32 10.76 -2.50 -1.83
N SER A 33 9.60 -2.23 -1.24
CA SER A 33 8.93 -0.94 -1.39
C SER A 33 8.12 -0.57 -0.17
N SER A 34 7.68 0.68 -0.10
CA SER A 34 6.70 1.13 0.88
C SER A 34 5.60 1.96 0.22
N SER A 35 4.47 2.11 0.90
CA SER A 35 3.45 3.08 0.49
C SER A 35 2.85 3.83 1.67
N ASP A 36 2.51 5.09 1.42
CA ASP A 36 1.89 5.98 2.39
C ASP A 36 0.94 6.98 1.71
N GLY A 37 -0.06 7.41 2.48
CA GLY A 37 -1.02 8.44 2.10
C GLY A 37 -0.58 9.81 2.58
N GLN A 38 -0.22 10.69 1.64
CA GLN A 38 0.13 12.08 1.94
C GLN A 38 -1.07 13.00 1.69
N ASN A 39 -1.52 13.70 2.73
CA ASN A 39 -2.63 14.65 2.62
C ASN A 39 -2.13 16.05 2.22
N PHE A 40 -2.73 16.60 1.17
CA PHE A 40 -2.56 17.97 0.69
C PHE A 40 -3.86 18.75 0.90
N ARG A 41 -3.75 19.95 1.47
CA ARG A 41 -4.91 20.81 1.78
C ARG A 41 -5.62 21.23 0.49
N THR A 42 -6.95 21.28 0.51
CA THR A 42 -7.72 21.89 -0.58
C THR A 42 -8.08 23.32 -0.25
N GLY A 43 -7.83 24.25 -1.18
CA GLY A 43 -8.24 25.65 -1.04
C GLY A 43 -9.73 25.87 -1.40
N SER A 44 -10.26 27.05 -1.07
CA SER A 44 -11.69 27.43 -1.13
C SER A 44 -12.48 27.04 -2.39
N LYS A 45 -11.83 26.96 -3.57
CA LYS A 45 -12.49 26.55 -4.82
C LYS A 45 -12.68 25.03 -4.98
N ALA A 46 -11.91 24.22 -4.27
CA ALA A 46 -11.93 22.75 -4.29
C ALA A 46 -12.42 22.15 -2.96
N GLU A 47 -12.70 22.99 -1.96
CA GLU A 47 -13.16 22.62 -0.63
C GLU A 47 -14.46 21.80 -0.64
N SER A 48 -15.37 22.09 -1.57
CA SER A 48 -16.61 21.31 -1.80
C SER A 48 -16.36 19.90 -2.32
N THR A 49 -15.19 19.65 -2.91
CA THR A 49 -14.79 18.34 -3.40
C THR A 49 -13.86 17.64 -2.41
N GLY A 50 -13.05 18.40 -1.67
CA GLY A 50 -12.21 17.90 -0.60
C GLY A 50 -13.05 17.30 0.53
N HIS A 51 -12.44 16.39 1.27
CA HIS A 51 -13.10 15.77 2.40
C HIS A 51 -12.23 15.95 3.65
N ILE A 52 -12.88 16.06 4.81
CA ILE A 52 -12.20 16.19 6.09
C ILE A 52 -11.75 14.80 6.52
N ASN A 53 -10.44 14.60 6.65
CA ASN A 53 -9.88 13.40 7.25
C ASN A 53 -9.38 13.75 8.66
N PRO A 54 -10.06 13.30 9.74
CA PRO A 54 -9.71 13.66 11.12
C PRO A 54 -8.26 13.33 11.49
N LYS A 55 -7.64 12.34 10.84
CA LYS A 55 -6.22 11.97 11.03
C LYS A 55 -5.26 13.11 10.67
N TYR A 56 -5.66 13.99 9.76
CA TYR A 56 -4.81 15.04 9.18
C TYR A 56 -5.33 16.47 9.47
N GLY A 57 -6.33 16.59 10.35
CA GLY A 57 -6.91 17.87 10.79
C GLY A 57 -8.35 18.10 10.33
N SER A 58 -8.86 19.31 10.60
CA SER A 58 -10.24 19.72 10.33
C SER A 58 -10.44 20.37 8.95
N SER A 59 -9.36 20.65 8.21
CA SER A 59 -9.44 21.25 6.88
C SER A 59 -9.67 20.18 5.80
N PRO A 60 -10.52 20.45 4.80
CA PRO A 60 -10.67 19.56 3.64
C PRO A 60 -9.33 19.36 2.92
N GLY A 61 -9.08 18.11 2.52
CA GLY A 61 -7.83 17.73 1.88
C GLY A 61 -8.00 16.57 0.90
N ARG A 62 -6.96 16.31 0.13
CA ARG A 62 -6.84 15.15 -0.77
C ARG A 62 -5.63 14.33 -0.40
N THR A 63 -5.82 13.02 -0.32
CA THR A 63 -4.75 12.09 -0.02
C THR A 63 -4.18 11.54 -1.32
N PHE A 64 -2.88 11.73 -1.54
CA PHE A 64 -2.14 11.07 -2.60
C PHE A 64 -1.45 9.86 -2.00
N TYR A 65 -1.88 8.67 -2.42
CA TYR A 65 -1.31 7.41 -1.99
C TYR A 65 -0.20 7.04 -2.96
N THR A 66 1.04 7.00 -2.47
CA THR A 66 2.23 6.82 -3.31
C THR A 66 2.98 5.58 -2.87
N HIS A 67 3.48 4.81 -3.84
CA HIS A 67 4.43 3.74 -3.65
C HIS A 67 5.84 4.20 -4.01
N ILE A 68 6.81 3.79 -3.20
CA ILE A 68 8.22 4.11 -3.38
C ILE A 68 9.06 2.83 -3.25
N SER A 69 10.00 2.63 -4.17
CA SER A 69 10.96 1.52 -4.07
C SER A 69 12.01 1.83 -3.00
N ASP A 70 12.74 0.82 -2.57
CA ASP A 70 13.92 0.99 -1.72
C ASP A 70 15.06 1.79 -2.37
N GLN A 71 15.01 2.02 -3.69
CA GLN A 71 15.91 2.93 -4.41
C GLN A 71 15.36 4.36 -4.53
N TYR A 72 14.39 4.72 -3.68
CA TYR A 72 13.72 6.03 -3.61
C TYR A 72 12.86 6.39 -4.83
N ALA A 73 12.74 5.53 -5.84
CA ALA A 73 11.93 5.79 -7.02
C ALA A 73 10.43 5.70 -6.68
N PRO A 74 9.64 6.77 -6.84
CA PRO A 74 8.22 6.69 -6.59
C PRO A 74 7.48 6.13 -7.82
N PHE A 75 7.17 4.84 -7.82
CA PHE A 75 6.74 4.12 -9.03
C PHE A 75 5.24 4.08 -9.27
N SER A 76 4.41 4.48 -8.29
CA SER A 76 2.96 4.56 -8.46
C SER A 76 2.38 5.64 -7.56
N ALA A 77 1.38 6.38 -8.05
CA ALA A 77 0.63 7.35 -7.27
C ALA A 77 -0.85 7.37 -7.67
N LYS A 78 -1.75 7.38 -6.69
CA LYS A 78 -3.20 7.52 -6.91
C LYS A 78 -3.81 8.55 -5.97
N VAL A 79 -4.79 9.29 -6.46
CA VAL A 79 -5.63 10.16 -5.64
C VAL A 79 -6.69 9.30 -4.96
N VAL A 80 -6.72 9.31 -3.63
CA VAL A 80 -7.67 8.54 -2.83
C VAL A 80 -8.73 9.47 -2.24
N ASN A 81 -10.00 9.08 -2.39
CA ASN A 81 -11.11 9.75 -1.74
C ASN A 81 -11.14 9.38 -0.25
N VAL A 82 -11.32 10.39 0.61
CA VAL A 82 -11.44 10.21 2.05
C VAL A 82 -12.63 9.32 2.39
N GLY A 83 -12.42 8.38 3.30
CA GLY A 83 -13.42 7.38 3.70
C GLY A 83 -13.23 6.01 3.05
N ILE A 84 -12.46 5.92 1.96
CA ILE A 84 -11.96 4.64 1.45
C ILE A 84 -10.65 4.33 2.18
N ARG A 85 -10.51 3.11 2.72
CA ARG A 85 -9.26 2.72 3.40
C ARG A 85 -8.12 2.68 2.39
N ASP A 86 -7.04 3.40 2.69
CA ASP A 86 -5.81 3.48 1.88
C ASP A 86 -5.29 2.08 1.50
N SER A 87 -5.46 1.12 2.41
CA SER A 87 -5.13 -0.30 2.24
C SER A 87 -5.76 -0.99 1.02
N THR A 88 -6.83 -0.44 0.44
CA THR A 88 -7.46 -1.00 -0.76
C THR A 88 -6.68 -0.72 -2.04
N TYR A 89 -5.86 0.34 -2.08
CA TYR A 89 -5.08 0.73 -3.26
C TYR A 89 -3.65 0.21 -3.25
N VAL A 90 -3.20 -0.42 -2.14
CA VAL A 90 -1.85 -0.96 -2.01
C VAL A 90 -1.51 -1.94 -3.13
N LEU A 91 -2.40 -2.90 -3.39
CA LEU A 91 -2.21 -3.93 -4.40
C LEU A 91 -2.24 -3.38 -5.82
N ASP A 92 -3.08 -2.37 -6.08
CA ASP A 92 -3.15 -1.77 -7.40
C ASP A 92 -1.80 -1.15 -7.80
N GLY A 93 -1.15 -0.43 -6.88
CA GLY A 93 0.15 0.18 -7.17
C GLY A 93 1.29 -0.84 -7.28
N LEU A 94 1.16 -2.00 -6.64
CA LEU A 94 2.13 -3.10 -6.74
C LEU A 94 1.99 -3.94 -8.01
N LEU A 95 0.79 -3.96 -8.61
CA LEU A 95 0.52 -4.78 -9.80
C LEU A 95 0.55 -3.99 -11.10
N TYR A 96 0.18 -2.70 -11.07
CA TYR A 96 -0.12 -1.91 -12.27
C TYR A 96 0.76 -0.66 -12.38
N HIS A 97 2.08 -0.82 -12.30
CA HIS A 97 3.05 0.30 -12.30
C HIS A 97 3.93 0.41 -13.55
N GLU A 98 3.76 -0.46 -14.55
CA GLU A 98 4.45 -0.47 -15.87
C GLU A 98 6.00 -0.55 -15.86
N SER A 99 6.65 -0.43 -14.70
CA SER A 99 8.11 -0.50 -14.56
C SER A 99 8.65 -1.92 -14.45
N ASP A 100 9.96 -2.07 -14.63
CA ASP A 100 10.73 -3.32 -14.57
C ASP A 100 10.95 -3.80 -13.12
N LEU A 101 10.54 -3.01 -12.12
CA LEU A 101 10.66 -3.36 -10.71
C LEU A 101 9.91 -4.66 -10.40
N ARG A 102 10.55 -5.53 -9.62
CA ARG A 102 9.95 -6.79 -9.15
C ARG A 102 9.84 -6.73 -7.64
N ILE A 103 8.80 -6.06 -7.16
CA ILE A 103 8.58 -5.94 -5.72
C ILE A 103 8.20 -7.31 -5.14
N GLU A 104 8.96 -7.74 -4.15
CA GLU A 104 8.75 -8.97 -3.38
C GLU A 104 8.19 -8.66 -1.98
N GLU A 105 8.67 -7.58 -1.34
CA GLU A 105 8.25 -7.19 0.01
C GLU A 105 7.74 -5.75 0.04
N HIS A 106 6.62 -5.53 0.74
CA HIS A 106 5.98 -4.23 0.82
C HIS A 106 5.68 -3.78 2.26
N TYR A 107 6.13 -2.58 2.59
CA TYR A 107 6.00 -1.94 3.90
C TYR A 107 4.90 -0.89 3.92
N THR A 108 4.12 -0.86 5.01
CA THR A 108 3.05 0.13 5.20
C THR A 108 2.85 0.44 6.68
N ASP A 109 2.18 1.54 7.00
CA ASP A 109 1.77 1.81 8.39
C ASP A 109 0.50 1.04 8.79
N THR A 110 0.42 0.52 10.02
CA THR A 110 -0.67 -0.39 10.47
C THR A 110 -2.10 0.12 10.27
N ALA A 111 -2.31 1.42 10.05
CA ALA A 111 -3.61 2.04 10.01
C ALA A 111 -4.46 1.55 8.82
N GLY A 112 -5.35 0.58 9.08
CA GLY A 112 -6.48 0.28 8.19
C GLY A 112 -6.36 -0.98 7.32
N PHE A 113 -5.37 -1.84 7.53
CA PHE A 113 -5.27 -3.11 6.81
C PHE A 113 -6.26 -4.15 7.33
N THR A 114 -6.85 -4.91 6.40
CA THR A 114 -7.81 -5.97 6.73
C THR A 114 -7.18 -7.32 6.48
N ASP A 115 -7.72 -8.37 7.11
CA ASP A 115 -7.26 -9.74 6.87
C ASP A 115 -7.37 -10.08 5.36
N HIS A 116 -8.38 -9.58 4.63
CA HIS A 116 -8.47 -9.78 3.18
C HIS A 116 -7.24 -9.28 2.41
N VAL A 117 -6.62 -8.18 2.85
CA VAL A 117 -5.41 -7.65 2.20
C VAL A 117 -4.23 -8.58 2.48
N PHE A 118 -4.06 -9.06 3.72
CA PHE A 118 -3.05 -10.08 4.03
C PHE A 118 -3.20 -11.32 3.15
N GLY A 119 -4.43 -11.83 3.01
CA GLY A 119 -4.72 -12.99 2.18
C GLY A 119 -4.38 -12.75 0.71
N LEU A 120 -4.78 -11.62 0.13
CA LEU A 120 -4.48 -11.30 -1.27
C LEU A 120 -2.99 -11.04 -1.52
N MET A 121 -2.30 -10.34 -0.63
CA MET A 121 -0.86 -10.10 -0.76
C MET A 121 -0.10 -11.43 -0.88
N HIS A 122 -0.38 -12.36 0.04
CA HIS A 122 0.20 -13.70 0.00
C HIS A 122 -0.12 -14.44 -1.32
N LEU A 123 -1.39 -14.49 -1.72
CA LEU A 123 -1.81 -15.18 -2.95
C LEU A 123 -1.18 -14.59 -4.22
N LEU A 124 -0.87 -13.30 -4.20
CA LEU A 124 -0.25 -12.60 -5.33
C LEU A 124 1.29 -12.65 -5.29
N GLY A 125 1.87 -13.24 -4.24
CA GLY A 125 3.31 -13.45 -4.12
C GLY A 125 4.06 -12.32 -3.41
N PHE A 126 3.36 -11.42 -2.73
CA PHE A 126 3.97 -10.31 -1.98
C PHE A 126 4.10 -10.66 -0.50
N ARG A 127 5.30 -10.48 0.06
CA ARG A 127 5.50 -10.43 1.50
C ARG A 127 4.97 -9.10 2.02
N PHE A 128 3.84 -9.14 2.72
CA PHE A 128 3.26 -7.95 3.31
C PHE A 128 3.80 -7.71 4.72
N ALA A 129 4.44 -6.56 4.92
CA ALA A 129 5.15 -6.25 6.15
C ALA A 129 4.72 -4.89 6.73
N PRO A 130 3.47 -4.79 7.26
CA PRO A 130 3.03 -3.57 7.91
C PRO A 130 3.76 -3.33 9.23
N ARG A 131 4.22 -2.10 9.48
CA ARG A 131 4.75 -1.70 10.79
C ARG A 131 3.64 -1.88 11.82
N ILE A 132 3.88 -2.62 12.90
CA ILE A 132 2.92 -2.79 14.01
C ILE A 132 3.24 -1.75 15.09
N ARG A 133 2.32 -0.82 15.34
CA ARG A 133 2.50 0.23 16.37
C ARG A 133 2.18 -0.27 17.78
N ASP A 134 1.06 -0.97 17.94
CA ASP A 134 0.60 -1.49 19.24
C ASP A 134 0.44 -3.01 19.16
N LEU A 135 1.31 -3.73 19.88
CA LEU A 135 1.28 -5.19 19.95
C LEU A 135 0.14 -5.69 20.85
N GLY A 136 -0.30 -4.92 21.84
CA GLY A 136 -1.34 -5.33 22.80
C GLY A 136 -2.71 -5.51 22.15
N GLU A 137 -2.99 -4.76 21.08
CA GLU A 137 -4.22 -4.86 20.30
C GLU A 137 -4.17 -5.95 19.22
N THR A 138 -3.00 -6.55 18.96
CA THR A 138 -2.89 -7.58 17.94
C THR A 138 -3.46 -8.91 18.42
N LYS A 139 -4.19 -9.59 17.52
CA LYS A 139 -4.80 -10.89 17.78
C LYS A 139 -4.21 -11.97 16.87
N LEU A 140 -3.83 -13.08 17.48
CA LEU A 140 -3.36 -14.31 16.82
C LEU A 140 -4.54 -15.26 16.62
N PHE A 141 -4.67 -15.83 15.43
CA PHE A 141 -5.73 -16.77 15.09
C PHE A 141 -5.14 -18.17 14.95
N ILE A 142 -5.71 -19.12 15.68
CA ILE A 142 -5.24 -20.50 15.67
C ILE A 142 -6.34 -21.46 15.19
N PRO A 143 -5.97 -22.63 14.63
CA PRO A 143 -6.93 -23.69 14.33
C PRO A 143 -7.65 -24.18 15.59
N LYS A 144 -8.74 -24.93 15.39
CA LYS A 144 -9.36 -25.67 16.50
C LYS A 144 -8.40 -26.75 16.99
N GLY A 145 -8.18 -26.79 18.30
CA GLY A 145 -7.33 -27.79 18.97
C GLY A 145 -7.12 -27.45 20.44
N ASP A 146 -6.45 -28.35 21.14
CA ASP A 146 -6.25 -28.30 22.60
C ASP A 146 -4.87 -27.76 23.01
N ALA A 147 -4.08 -27.27 22.06
CA ALA A 147 -2.76 -26.72 22.34
C ALA A 147 -2.85 -25.49 23.24
N ALA A 148 -2.17 -25.54 24.38
CA ALA A 148 -2.04 -24.43 25.31
C ALA A 148 -0.80 -23.59 24.97
N TYR A 149 -0.98 -22.28 24.85
CA TYR A 149 0.08 -21.31 24.60
C TYR A 149 0.06 -20.25 25.70
N ASP A 150 0.50 -20.59 26.91
CA ASP A 150 0.29 -19.75 28.10
C ASP A 150 0.88 -18.34 27.94
N ALA A 151 2.08 -18.23 27.38
CA ALA A 151 2.74 -16.94 27.13
C ALA A 151 2.03 -16.06 26.08
N LEU A 152 1.31 -16.67 25.14
CA LEU A 152 0.60 -15.96 24.05
C LEU A 152 -0.90 -15.85 24.30
N LYS A 153 -1.41 -16.42 25.39
CA LYS A 153 -2.85 -16.48 25.73
C LYS A 153 -3.55 -15.12 25.65
N PRO A 154 -2.96 -13.99 26.09
CA PRO A 154 -3.61 -12.67 25.96
C PRO A 154 -3.77 -12.19 24.51
N MET A 155 -2.88 -12.64 23.62
CA MET A 155 -2.87 -12.28 22.20
C MET A 155 -3.72 -13.23 21.36
N ILE A 156 -4.04 -14.43 21.84
CA ILE A 156 -4.87 -15.37 21.10
C ILE A 156 -6.31 -14.89 21.05
N SER A 157 -6.87 -14.84 19.84
CA SER A 157 -8.27 -14.54 19.60
C SER A 157 -9.18 -15.63 20.16
N SER A 158 -10.35 -15.25 20.67
CA SER A 158 -11.44 -16.18 20.98
C SER A 158 -12.00 -16.86 19.73
N ASP A 159 -11.94 -16.18 18.58
CA ASP A 159 -12.34 -16.72 17.29
C ASP A 159 -11.30 -17.73 16.79
N ARG A 160 -11.75 -18.95 16.49
CA ARG A 160 -10.91 -19.99 15.87
C ARG A 160 -10.97 -19.89 14.34
N LEU A 161 -9.87 -20.25 13.69
CA LEU A 161 -9.80 -20.34 12.24
C LEU A 161 -10.80 -21.36 11.70
N ASN A 162 -11.54 -20.98 10.66
CA ASN A 162 -12.45 -21.88 9.96
C ASN A 162 -11.81 -22.43 8.67
N ILE A 163 -10.93 -23.42 8.82
CA ILE A 163 -10.22 -24.06 7.70
C ILE A 163 -11.19 -24.72 6.71
N LYS A 164 -12.33 -25.22 7.19
CA LYS A 164 -13.36 -25.80 6.30
C LYS A 164 -13.88 -24.78 5.30
N GLN A 165 -14.04 -23.51 5.72
CA GLN A 165 -14.50 -22.47 4.80
C GLN A 165 -13.46 -22.09 3.74
N ILE A 166 -12.17 -22.09 4.10
CA ILE A 166 -11.10 -21.88 3.11
C ILE A 166 -11.16 -22.99 2.05
N ARG A 167 -11.30 -24.25 2.47
CA ARG A 167 -11.38 -25.40 1.56
C ARG A 167 -12.62 -25.36 0.67
N ALA A 168 -13.77 -24.97 1.22
CA ALA A 168 -15.03 -24.92 0.48
C ALA A 168 -15.06 -23.86 -0.63
N HIS A 169 -14.22 -22.83 -0.53
CA HIS A 169 -14.17 -21.72 -1.49
C HIS A 169 -12.77 -21.55 -2.12
N TRP A 170 -11.95 -22.60 -2.09
CA TRP A 170 -10.55 -22.52 -2.51
C TRP A 170 -10.41 -22.13 -3.99
N ASP A 171 -11.21 -22.75 -4.85
CA ASP A 171 -11.20 -22.48 -6.29
C ASP A 171 -11.63 -21.04 -6.59
N GLU A 172 -12.61 -20.49 -5.87
CA GLU A 172 -13.00 -19.10 -6.01
C GLU A 172 -11.94 -18.12 -5.52
N ILE A 173 -11.20 -18.46 -4.46
CA ILE A 173 -10.05 -17.68 -3.99
C ILE A 173 -8.96 -17.65 -5.07
N LEU A 174 -8.61 -18.79 -5.64
CA LEU A 174 -7.62 -18.88 -6.71
C LEU A 174 -8.07 -18.12 -7.96
N ARG A 175 -9.35 -18.25 -8.34
CA ARG A 175 -9.92 -17.49 -9.47
C ARG A 175 -9.84 -16.00 -9.22
N LEU A 176 -10.20 -15.53 -8.02
CA LEU A 176 -10.09 -14.12 -7.64
C LEU A 176 -8.65 -13.61 -7.77
N ALA A 177 -7.69 -14.32 -7.18
CA ALA A 177 -6.28 -13.93 -7.24
C ALA A 177 -5.76 -13.92 -8.69
N THR A 178 -6.15 -14.91 -9.49
CA THR A 178 -5.76 -15.00 -10.90
C THR A 178 -6.34 -13.87 -11.73
N SER A 179 -7.63 -13.55 -11.57
CA SER A 179 -8.27 -12.43 -12.28
C SER A 179 -7.64 -11.08 -11.94
N ILE A 180 -7.21 -10.90 -10.68
CA ILE A 180 -6.45 -9.72 -10.26
C ILE A 180 -5.06 -9.73 -10.91
N LYS A 181 -4.32 -10.85 -10.80
CA LYS A 181 -2.96 -10.97 -11.35
C LYS A 181 -2.91 -10.76 -12.87
N GLN A 182 -3.95 -11.18 -13.59
CA GLN A 182 -4.09 -10.97 -15.04
C GLN A 182 -4.62 -9.58 -15.43
N GLY A 183 -4.96 -8.73 -14.46
CA GLY A 183 -5.50 -7.39 -14.72
C GLY A 183 -6.92 -7.38 -15.27
N THR A 184 -7.66 -8.49 -15.22
CA THR A 184 -9.08 -8.54 -15.63
C THR A 184 -9.96 -7.64 -14.74
N VAL A 185 -9.60 -7.55 -13.46
CA VAL A 185 -10.23 -6.67 -12.47
C VAL A 185 -9.16 -6.09 -11.53
N THR A 186 -9.35 -4.87 -11.04
CA THR A 186 -8.42 -4.29 -10.07
C THR A 186 -8.62 -4.89 -8.67
N ALA A 187 -7.54 -4.96 -7.88
CA ALA A 187 -7.61 -5.45 -6.51
C ALA A 187 -8.48 -4.53 -5.64
N SER A 188 -8.34 -3.21 -5.82
CA SER A 188 -9.14 -2.20 -5.14
C SER A 188 -10.64 -2.36 -5.37
N LEU A 189 -11.07 -2.67 -6.61
CA LEU A 189 -12.47 -2.89 -6.95
C LEU A 189 -13.01 -4.14 -6.25
N MET A 190 -12.26 -5.24 -6.29
CA MET A 190 -12.68 -6.50 -5.67
C MET A 190 -12.73 -6.39 -4.14
N LEU A 191 -11.73 -5.78 -3.52
CA LEU A 191 -11.71 -5.53 -2.07
C LEU A 191 -12.88 -4.66 -1.62
N ARG A 192 -13.25 -3.63 -2.39
CA ARG A 192 -14.44 -2.83 -2.12
C ARG A 192 -15.71 -3.68 -2.17
N LYS A 193 -15.87 -4.50 -3.21
CA LYS A 193 -17.05 -5.37 -3.38
C LYS A 193 -17.17 -6.42 -2.28
N LEU A 194 -16.06 -7.04 -1.88
CA LEU A 194 -16.02 -8.00 -0.77
C LEU A 194 -16.31 -7.31 0.57
N GLY A 195 -15.85 -6.06 0.74
CA GLY A 195 -16.09 -5.25 1.93
C GLY A 195 -17.52 -4.74 2.08
N SER A 196 -18.33 -4.70 1.01
CA SER A 196 -19.72 -4.23 1.07
C SER A 196 -20.68 -5.23 1.75
N TYR A 197 -20.46 -6.54 1.59
CA TYR A 197 -21.34 -7.59 2.15
C TYR A 197 -20.55 -8.77 2.76
N PRO A 198 -19.66 -8.53 3.73
CA PRO A 198 -18.66 -9.51 4.15
C PRO A 198 -19.24 -10.73 4.87
N ARG A 199 -20.43 -10.61 5.50
CA ARG A 199 -21.06 -11.72 6.24
C ARG A 199 -21.94 -12.62 5.37
N GLN A 200 -22.35 -12.14 4.19
CA GLN A 200 -23.24 -12.86 3.28
C GLN A 200 -22.48 -13.47 2.09
N ASN A 201 -21.19 -13.14 1.94
CA ASN A 201 -20.36 -13.61 0.85
C ASN A 201 -19.36 -14.67 1.34
N GLY A 202 -19.59 -15.94 0.97
CA GLY A 202 -18.73 -17.06 1.35
C GLY A 202 -17.26 -16.88 0.94
N LEU A 203 -17.01 -16.30 -0.24
CA LEU A 203 -15.66 -15.98 -0.70
C LEU A 203 -14.98 -14.91 0.17
N ALA A 204 -15.72 -13.87 0.59
CA ALA A 204 -15.17 -12.85 1.48
C ALA A 204 -14.78 -13.46 2.84
N VAL A 205 -15.66 -14.30 3.40
CA VAL A 205 -15.37 -15.02 4.65
C VAL A 205 -14.15 -15.91 4.49
N ALA A 206 -14.07 -16.71 3.44
CA ALA A 206 -12.96 -17.62 3.20
C ALA A 206 -11.62 -16.88 3.02
N LEU A 207 -11.59 -15.80 2.23
CA LEU A 207 -10.40 -14.96 2.04
C LEU A 207 -9.97 -14.29 3.35
N ARG A 208 -10.92 -13.87 4.19
CA ARG A 208 -10.62 -13.32 5.52
C ARG A 208 -9.97 -14.38 6.43
N GLU A 209 -10.45 -15.62 6.42
CA GLU A 209 -9.85 -16.70 7.22
C GLU A 209 -8.42 -17.02 6.74
N LEU A 210 -8.16 -17.03 5.43
CA LEU A 210 -6.81 -17.15 4.89
C LEU A 210 -5.94 -15.97 5.36
N GLY A 211 -6.47 -14.75 5.26
CA GLY A 211 -5.80 -13.55 5.74
C GLY A 211 -5.44 -13.55 7.22
N ARG A 212 -6.29 -14.15 8.06
CA ARG A 212 -6.02 -14.33 9.50
C ARG A 212 -4.82 -15.25 9.75
N ILE A 213 -4.61 -16.26 8.90
CA ILE A 213 -3.43 -17.13 8.96
C ILE A 213 -2.18 -16.31 8.66
N GLU A 214 -2.14 -15.65 7.50
CA GLU A 214 -0.99 -14.86 7.05
C GLU A 214 -0.64 -13.74 8.03
N ARG A 215 -1.66 -13.05 8.55
CA ARG A 215 -1.47 -12.04 9.59
C ARG A 215 -0.88 -12.62 10.87
N THR A 216 -1.34 -13.80 11.30
CA THR A 216 -0.81 -14.47 12.50
C THR A 216 0.66 -14.85 12.29
N LEU A 217 1.00 -15.43 11.15
CA LEU A 217 2.38 -15.77 10.80
C LEU A 217 3.28 -14.53 10.78
N PHE A 218 2.82 -13.43 10.16
CA PHE A 218 3.56 -12.17 10.16
C PHE A 218 3.77 -11.61 11.58
N ILE A 219 2.76 -11.65 12.46
CA ILE A 219 2.93 -11.16 13.84
C ILE A 219 3.96 -12.01 14.58
N LEU A 220 3.99 -13.33 14.37
CA LEU A 220 4.98 -14.21 14.99
C LEU A 220 6.40 -13.87 14.50
N ASP A 221 6.59 -13.69 13.19
CA ASP A 221 7.85 -13.21 12.61
C ASP A 221 8.25 -11.84 13.19
N TRP A 222 7.27 -10.92 13.30
CA TRP A 222 7.46 -9.59 13.83
C TRP A 222 7.87 -9.60 15.29
N LEU A 223 7.41 -10.54 16.11
CA LEU A 223 7.84 -10.68 17.50
C LEU A 223 9.27 -11.22 17.59
N GLN A 224 9.62 -12.20 16.74
CA GLN A 224 10.89 -12.92 16.83
C GLN A 224 12.07 -12.19 16.18
N SER A 225 11.86 -11.50 15.06
CA SER A 225 12.96 -10.90 14.28
C SER A 225 13.10 -9.40 14.53
N VAL A 226 14.24 -9.01 15.11
CA VAL A 226 14.65 -7.60 15.21
C VAL A 226 14.97 -7.03 13.83
N GLU A 227 15.55 -7.86 12.96
CA GLU A 227 15.97 -7.53 11.60
C GLU A 227 14.77 -7.13 10.75
N LEU A 228 13.67 -7.89 10.82
CA LEU A 228 12.41 -7.54 10.16
C LEU A 228 11.94 -6.15 10.60
N ARG A 229 11.89 -5.88 11.91
CA ARG A 229 11.46 -4.58 12.44
C ARG A 229 12.35 -3.45 11.95
N ARG A 230 13.68 -3.64 11.94
CA ARG A 230 14.65 -2.66 11.42
C ARG A 230 14.45 -2.39 9.93
N ARG A 231 14.29 -3.44 9.11
CA ARG A 231 14.07 -3.29 7.65
C ARG A 231 12.76 -2.56 7.35
N VAL A 232 11.66 -2.91 8.03
CA VAL A 232 10.38 -2.20 7.89
C VAL A 232 10.51 -0.72 8.27
N HIS A 233 11.17 -0.42 9.39
CA HIS A 233 11.41 0.97 9.79
C HIS A 233 12.26 1.74 8.77
N ALA A 234 13.36 1.15 8.29
CA ALA A 234 14.21 1.78 7.29
C ALA A 234 13.45 2.03 5.98
N GLY A 235 12.64 1.07 5.52
CA GLY A 235 11.81 1.21 4.32
C GLY A 235 10.78 2.34 4.45
N LEU A 236 10.09 2.43 5.58
CA LEU A 236 9.11 3.50 5.83
C LEU A 236 9.77 4.88 5.93
N ASN A 237 10.97 4.99 6.51
CA ASN A 237 11.72 6.24 6.57
C ASN A 237 12.04 6.79 5.16
N LYS A 238 12.23 5.93 4.16
CA LYS A 238 12.40 6.37 2.76
C LYS A 238 11.14 7.03 2.21
N GLY A 239 9.97 6.49 2.54
CA GLY A 239 8.68 7.11 2.25
C GLY A 239 8.53 8.48 2.89
N GLU A 240 8.94 8.65 4.16
CA GLU A 240 8.93 9.94 4.85
C GLU A 240 9.85 10.98 4.18
N ALA A 241 11.07 10.58 3.77
CA ALA A 241 12.01 11.43 3.05
C ALA A 241 11.44 11.89 1.70
N ARG A 242 10.84 10.99 0.92
CA ARG A 242 10.15 11.34 -0.32
C ARG A 242 8.97 12.26 -0.06
N ASN A 243 8.18 12.02 0.99
CA ASN A 243 7.06 12.89 1.35
C ASN A 243 7.54 14.31 1.70
N ALA A 244 8.71 14.46 2.32
CA ALA A 244 9.33 15.76 2.54
C ALA A 244 9.71 16.44 1.21
N LEU A 245 10.36 15.71 0.29
CA LEU A 245 10.68 16.22 -1.04
C LEU A 245 9.42 16.62 -1.82
N ALA A 246 8.40 15.78 -1.85
CA ALA A 246 7.14 16.06 -2.54
C ALA A 246 6.48 17.34 -2.00
N ARG A 247 6.51 17.59 -0.69
CA ARG A 247 6.03 18.87 -0.11
C ARG A 247 6.86 20.06 -0.56
N ALA A 248 8.17 19.93 -0.62
CA ALA A 248 9.05 21.01 -1.07
C ALA A 248 8.84 21.35 -2.56
N VAL A 249 8.64 20.33 -3.41
CA VAL A 249 8.29 20.49 -4.83
C VAL A 249 6.88 21.06 -4.98
N PHE A 250 5.95 20.70 -4.09
CA PHE A 250 4.57 21.18 -4.08
C PHE A 250 4.44 22.55 -3.40
N PHE A 251 5.23 23.54 -3.81
CA PHE A 251 5.23 24.89 -3.21
C PHE A 251 4.21 25.85 -3.86
N TYR A 252 3.79 25.62 -5.11
CA TYR A 252 2.88 26.51 -5.82
C TYR A 252 1.50 26.58 -5.15
N ARG A 253 0.93 27.79 -5.02
CA ARG A 253 -0.33 28.08 -4.30
C ARG A 253 -0.32 27.64 -2.83
N LEU A 254 0.78 27.87 -2.11
CA LEU A 254 0.94 27.52 -0.68
C LEU A 254 0.80 26.01 -0.40
N GLY A 255 1.05 25.17 -1.41
CA GLY A 255 0.83 23.73 -1.30
C GLY A 255 -0.64 23.33 -1.20
N GLU A 256 -1.55 24.15 -1.72
CA GLU A 256 -2.98 23.85 -1.78
C GLU A 256 -3.40 23.30 -3.15
N ILE A 257 -4.23 22.26 -3.13
CA ILE A 257 -4.97 21.80 -4.30
C ILE A 257 -6.20 22.69 -4.47
N ARG A 258 -6.29 23.37 -5.62
CA ARG A 258 -7.44 24.24 -5.97
C ARG A 258 -8.22 23.75 -7.19
N ASP A 259 -7.83 22.63 -7.78
CA ASP A 259 -8.49 22.06 -8.95
C ASP A 259 -9.85 21.47 -8.56
N ARG A 260 -10.86 21.69 -9.39
CA ARG A 260 -12.25 21.30 -9.09
C ARG A 260 -12.57 19.88 -9.53
N SER A 261 -12.03 19.42 -10.66
CA SER A 261 -12.32 18.08 -11.14
C SER A 261 -11.34 17.05 -10.55
N PHE A 262 -11.85 15.84 -10.30
CA PHE A 262 -11.02 14.72 -9.87
C PHE A 262 -9.92 14.40 -10.89
N GLU A 263 -10.22 14.55 -12.17
CA GLU A 263 -9.26 14.38 -13.27
C GLU A 263 -8.07 15.35 -13.16
N GLN A 264 -8.32 16.65 -12.95
CA GLN A 264 -7.24 17.63 -12.79
C GLN A 264 -6.40 17.36 -11.54
N GLN A 265 -7.04 16.90 -10.45
CA GLN A 265 -6.34 16.49 -9.23
C GLN A 265 -5.44 15.27 -9.49
N ARG A 266 -5.91 14.32 -10.32
CA ARG A 266 -5.13 13.16 -10.76
C ARG A 266 -3.93 13.54 -11.60
N TYR A 267 -4.09 14.45 -12.57
CA TYR A 267 -2.95 14.96 -13.35
C TYR A 267 -1.94 15.68 -12.47
N ARG A 268 -2.39 16.43 -11.46
CA ARG A 268 -1.50 17.08 -10.50
C ARG A 268 -0.73 16.06 -9.67
N ALA A 269 -1.38 15.02 -9.17
CA ALA A 269 -0.72 13.94 -8.43
C ALA A 269 0.33 13.22 -9.29
N SER A 270 -0.05 12.88 -10.53
CA SER A 270 0.83 12.19 -11.48
C SER A 270 2.03 13.06 -11.88
N GLY A 271 1.81 14.35 -12.15
CA GLY A 271 2.87 15.31 -12.44
C GLY A 271 3.81 15.54 -11.26
N LEU A 272 3.29 15.69 -10.05
CA LEU A 272 4.14 15.78 -8.83
C LEU A 272 4.98 14.52 -8.67
N ASN A 273 4.40 13.35 -8.90
CA ASN A 273 5.11 12.09 -8.79
C ASN A 273 6.24 11.97 -9.83
N LEU A 274 5.95 12.32 -11.09
CA LEU A 274 6.92 12.31 -12.18
C LEU A 274 8.09 13.26 -11.91
N VAL A 275 7.82 14.50 -11.47
CA VAL A 275 8.88 15.47 -11.13
C VAL A 275 9.71 14.97 -9.94
N THR A 276 9.06 14.37 -8.94
CA THR A 276 9.78 13.79 -7.80
C THR A 276 10.70 12.65 -8.25
N ALA A 277 10.25 11.78 -9.15
CA ALA A 277 11.07 10.72 -9.74
C ALA A 277 12.27 11.29 -10.53
N ALA A 278 12.05 12.35 -11.31
CA ALA A 278 13.11 13.01 -12.08
C ALA A 278 14.19 13.61 -11.16
N ILE A 279 13.80 14.23 -10.05
CA ILE A 279 14.75 14.77 -9.05
C ILE A 279 15.55 13.65 -8.39
N VAL A 280 14.91 12.53 -8.03
CA VAL A 280 15.60 11.36 -7.45
C VAL A 280 16.63 10.81 -8.44
N LEU A 281 16.24 10.63 -9.70
CA LEU A 281 17.15 10.15 -10.74
C LEU A 281 18.32 11.11 -10.96
N TRP A 282 18.03 12.41 -11.10
CA TRP A 282 19.07 13.43 -11.28
C TRP A 282 20.08 13.43 -10.13
N ASN A 283 19.60 13.38 -8.88
CA ASN A 283 20.48 13.33 -7.72
C ASN A 283 21.31 12.04 -7.68
N THR A 284 20.74 10.91 -8.09
CA THR A 284 21.46 9.63 -8.13
C THR A 284 22.61 9.67 -9.12
N VAL A 285 22.37 10.19 -10.32
CA VAL A 285 23.39 10.33 -11.37
C VAL A 285 24.49 11.34 -10.97
N TYR A 286 24.13 12.39 -10.24
CA TYR A 286 25.09 13.42 -9.84
C TYR A 286 25.92 13.05 -8.59
N LEU A 287 25.47 12.06 -7.81
CA LEU A 287 26.18 11.57 -6.63
C LEU A 287 27.17 10.43 -6.93
N GLU A 288 27.07 9.82 -8.12
CA GLU A 288 28.10 8.93 -8.68
C GLU A 288 29.37 9.70 -9.03
#